data_AF-I3S5H8-F1
#
_entry.id   AF-I3S5H8-F1
#
_cell.length_a   1.000
_cell.length_b   1.000
_cell.length_c   1.000
_cell.angle_alpha   90.00
_cell.angle_beta   90.00
_cell.angle_gamma   90.00
#
_symmetry.space_group_name_H-M   'P 1'
#
loop_
_entity.id
_entity.type
_entity.pdbx_description
1 polymer ?
#
loop_
_entity_poly.entity_id
_entity_poly.type
_entity_poly.pdbx_seq_one_letter_code
_entity_poly.pdbx_strand_id
1 'polypeptide(L)'
;MVLLNSASTASLLLATTRRVYNYHLSTYTLMASSAVDCSLLVLCGKSLAENETAIAIKTNNTLKLPDKKELSIILHSEFNKSVIQRQSFQFSSFMNSLSTNQFGRLLIWSPELTSTHDVVSHNFCELPVGTVCVGDIQNKGRGRSKNAWESPLGCLMFSFTLQMGGWTDRSFSSVCCFLGYHRGNQGYL
;
A
#
# COMPACT_ATOMS: atom_id res chain seq x y z
N MET A 1 21.79 46.89 -3.03
CA MET A 1 21.27 46.21 -1.81
C MET A 1 19.76 46.05 -1.98
N VAL A 2 19.32 44.92 -2.54
CA VAL A 2 17.89 44.57 -2.65
C VAL A 2 17.70 43.33 -1.80
N LEU A 3 17.12 43.51 -0.61
CA LEU A 3 16.68 42.42 0.25
C LEU A 3 15.43 41.80 -0.38
N LEU A 4 15.60 40.68 -1.09
CA LEU A 4 14.48 39.87 -1.57
C LEU A 4 13.83 39.17 -0.37
N ASN A 5 12.58 39.52 -0.13
CA ASN A 5 11.75 39.13 1.00
C ASN A 5 11.49 37.61 1.00
N SER A 6 11.99 36.88 2.01
CA SER A 6 11.85 35.42 2.15
C SER A 6 10.39 34.97 2.34
N ALA A 7 9.53 35.84 2.87
CA ALA A 7 8.11 35.54 3.12
C ALA A 7 7.27 35.32 1.84
N SER A 8 7.67 35.90 0.71
CA SER A 8 6.91 35.81 -0.54
C SER A 8 7.08 34.44 -1.23
N THR A 9 8.26 33.84 -1.10
CA THR A 9 8.57 32.53 -1.69
C THR A 9 7.92 31.36 -0.94
N ALA A 10 7.83 31.45 0.40
CA ALA A 10 7.16 30.45 1.23
C ALA A 10 5.65 30.38 0.94
N SER A 11 5.01 31.53 0.72
CA SER A 11 3.58 31.62 0.40
C SER A 11 3.25 31.02 -0.97
N LEU A 12 4.14 31.19 -1.96
CA LEU A 12 4.01 30.61 -3.29
C LEU A 12 4.18 29.09 -3.27
N LEU A 13 5.11 28.57 -2.47
CA LEU A 13 5.34 27.14 -2.24
C LEU A 13 4.18 26.49 -1.48
N LEU A 14 3.60 27.16 -0.47
CA LEU A 14 2.40 26.68 0.22
C LEU A 14 1.18 26.65 -0.71
N ALA A 15 1.04 27.64 -1.59
CA ALA A 15 -0.05 27.72 -2.55
C ALA A 15 0.07 26.65 -3.66
N THR A 16 1.29 26.34 -4.11
CA THR A 16 1.54 25.27 -5.09
C THR A 16 1.39 23.88 -4.47
N THR A 17 1.86 23.65 -3.25
CA THR A 17 1.64 22.37 -2.53
C THR A 17 0.17 22.16 -2.20
N ARG A 18 -0.56 23.21 -1.75
CA ARG A 18 -2.03 23.15 -1.64
C ARG A 18 -2.71 22.89 -2.98
N ARG A 19 -2.29 23.53 -4.07
CA ARG A 19 -2.87 23.26 -5.39
C ARG A 19 -2.63 21.82 -5.81
N VAL A 20 -1.41 21.29 -5.68
CA VAL A 20 -1.09 19.91 -6.06
C VAL A 20 -1.89 18.91 -5.20
N TYR A 21 -1.99 19.14 -3.88
CA TYR A 21 -2.84 18.33 -2.99
C TYR A 21 -4.32 18.40 -3.37
N ASN A 22 -4.85 19.58 -3.68
CA ASN A 22 -6.25 19.75 -4.07
C ASN A 22 -6.57 19.20 -5.47
N TYR A 23 -5.62 19.23 -6.42
CA TYR A 23 -5.76 18.52 -7.71
C TYR A 23 -5.76 17.00 -7.53
N HIS A 24 -4.99 16.51 -6.56
CA HIS A 24 -4.94 15.10 -6.20
C HIS A 24 -6.25 14.65 -5.55
N LEU A 25 -6.77 15.42 -4.57
CA LEU A 25 -8.07 15.18 -3.97
C LEU A 25 -9.20 15.24 -5.01
N SER A 26 -9.17 16.22 -5.92
CA SER A 26 -10.17 16.41 -6.97
C SER A 26 -10.24 15.25 -7.98
N THR A 27 -9.15 14.55 -8.24
CA THR A 27 -9.14 13.39 -9.14
C THR A 27 -9.64 12.12 -8.45
N TYR A 28 -9.44 11.99 -7.14
CA TYR A 28 -10.12 10.96 -6.34
C TYR A 28 -11.61 11.26 -6.12
N THR A 29 -12.01 12.53 -6.01
CA THR A 29 -13.42 12.91 -5.90
C THR A 29 -14.24 12.48 -7.12
N LEU A 30 -13.63 12.42 -8.31
CA LEU A 30 -14.31 11.90 -9.52
C LEU A 30 -14.59 10.38 -9.44
N MET A 31 -13.87 9.63 -8.61
CA MET A 31 -14.15 8.22 -8.33
C MET A 31 -14.96 8.02 -7.04
N ALA A 32 -14.98 9.01 -6.14
CA ALA A 32 -15.83 9.04 -4.95
C ALA A 32 -17.30 9.42 -5.25
N SER A 33 -17.72 9.39 -6.53
CA SER A 33 -19.10 9.68 -6.93
C SER A 33 -20.01 8.44 -6.93
N SER A 34 -19.52 7.27 -6.52
CA SER A 34 -20.40 6.16 -6.08
C SER A 34 -19.89 5.66 -4.74
N ALA A 35 -20.64 5.99 -3.69
CA ALA A 35 -20.41 5.52 -2.32
C ALA A 35 -20.48 3.98 -2.26
N VAL A 36 -19.35 3.36 -2.50
CA VAL A 36 -19.00 2.04 -1.99
C VAL A 36 -17.64 2.23 -1.35
N ASP A 37 -17.62 2.14 -0.03
CA ASP A 37 -16.40 1.87 0.72
C ASP A 37 -15.89 0.51 0.25
N CYS A 38 -15.14 0.50 -0.85
CA CYS A 38 -14.57 -0.70 -1.45
C CYS A 38 -13.05 -0.58 -1.51
N SER A 39 -12.33 -1.54 -0.94
CA SER A 39 -10.87 -1.58 -1.01
C SER A 39 -10.46 -2.39 -2.24
N LEU A 40 -9.67 -1.79 -3.14
CA LEU A 40 -9.14 -2.47 -4.31
C LEU A 40 -7.88 -3.23 -3.95
N LEU A 41 -7.85 -4.54 -4.23
CA LEU A 41 -6.66 -5.37 -4.16
C LEU A 41 -6.28 -5.85 -5.56
N VAL A 42 -5.04 -5.58 -5.98
CA VAL A 42 -4.46 -6.07 -7.22
C VAL A 42 -3.48 -7.19 -6.89
N LEU A 43 -3.72 -8.38 -7.44
CA LEU A 43 -2.86 -9.54 -7.27
C LEU A 43 -1.88 -9.66 -8.43
N CYS A 44 -0.61 -9.90 -8.12
CA CYS A 44 0.46 -10.01 -9.10
C CYS A 44 1.42 -11.15 -8.73
N GLY A 45 1.64 -12.10 -9.65
CA GLY A 45 2.59 -13.18 -9.49
C GLY A 45 3.91 -12.92 -10.24
N LYS A 46 5.01 -13.43 -9.69
CA LYS A 46 6.36 -13.39 -10.28
C LYS A 46 6.52 -14.38 -11.44
N SER A 47 5.92 -15.56 -11.34
CA SER A 47 5.95 -16.62 -12.36
C SER A 47 4.56 -17.19 -12.62
N LEU A 48 4.46 -18.19 -13.50
CA LEU A 48 3.19 -18.83 -13.85
C LEU A 48 2.49 -19.40 -12.60
N ALA A 49 3.24 -20.08 -11.72
CA ALA A 49 2.68 -20.68 -10.51
C ALA A 49 2.05 -19.64 -9.57
N GLU A 50 2.71 -18.49 -9.36
CA GLU A 50 2.12 -17.44 -8.52
C GLU A 50 0.95 -16.72 -9.22
N ASN A 51 0.94 -16.64 -10.55
CA ASN A 51 -0.21 -16.11 -11.28
C ASN A 51 -1.42 -17.04 -11.21
N GLU A 52 -1.24 -18.36 -11.31
CA GLU A 52 -2.30 -19.34 -11.10
C GLU A 52 -2.86 -19.26 -9.67
N THR A 53 -1.97 -19.07 -8.69
CA THR A 53 -2.38 -18.86 -7.30
C THR A 53 -3.19 -17.57 -7.14
N ALA A 54 -2.77 -16.47 -7.76
CA ALA A 54 -3.51 -15.21 -7.77
C ALA A 54 -4.92 -15.36 -8.38
N ILE A 55 -5.04 -16.13 -9.48
CA ILE A 55 -6.32 -16.47 -10.10
C ILE A 55 -7.19 -17.25 -9.12
N ALA A 56 -6.66 -18.27 -8.46
CA ALA A 56 -7.40 -19.07 -7.50
C ALA A 56 -7.92 -18.22 -6.33
N ILE A 57 -7.10 -17.33 -5.77
CA ILE A 57 -7.50 -16.40 -4.70
C ILE A 57 -8.64 -15.49 -5.15
N LYS A 58 -8.53 -14.91 -6.36
CA LYS A 58 -9.59 -14.06 -6.92
C LYS A 58 -10.89 -14.84 -7.13
N THR A 59 -10.84 -16.02 -7.74
CA THR A 59 -12.02 -16.82 -8.08
C THR A 59 -12.74 -17.33 -6.83
N ASN A 60 -11.99 -17.73 -5.80
CA ASN A 60 -12.59 -18.21 -4.56
C ASN A 60 -13.14 -17.08 -3.68
N ASN A 61 -12.75 -15.82 -3.96
CA ASN A 61 -13.13 -14.63 -3.20
C ASN A 61 -12.92 -14.80 -1.68
N THR A 62 -11.81 -15.42 -1.28
CA THR A 62 -11.57 -15.84 0.11
C THR A 62 -11.02 -14.74 1.00
N LEU A 63 -10.53 -13.64 0.41
CA LEU A 63 -9.93 -12.54 1.15
C LEU A 63 -10.99 -11.71 1.90
N LYS A 64 -10.70 -11.43 3.17
CA LYS A 64 -11.57 -10.70 4.09
C LYS A 64 -10.85 -9.48 4.65
N LEU A 65 -11.61 -8.43 4.91
CA LEU A 65 -11.17 -7.25 5.66
C LEU A 65 -11.93 -7.16 6.99
N PRO A 66 -11.30 -6.68 8.07
CA PRO A 66 -11.93 -6.58 9.38
C PRO A 66 -13.13 -5.63 9.42
N ASP A 67 -13.09 -4.56 8.63
CA ASP A 67 -14.08 -3.47 8.69
C ASP A 67 -15.39 -3.76 7.91
N LYS A 68 -15.64 -5.01 7.46
CA LYS A 68 -16.74 -5.39 6.53
C LYS A 68 -16.79 -4.54 5.25
N LYS A 69 -15.68 -3.87 4.93
CA LYS A 69 -15.51 -3.07 3.73
C LYS A 69 -15.59 -4.01 2.53
N GLU A 70 -16.37 -3.64 1.51
CA GLU A 70 -16.42 -4.43 0.28
C GLU A 70 -15.02 -4.49 -0.33
N LEU A 71 -14.66 -5.61 -0.94
CA LEU A 71 -13.32 -5.83 -1.46
C LEU A 71 -13.42 -6.16 -2.94
N SER A 72 -12.74 -5.37 -3.76
CA SER A 72 -12.62 -5.65 -5.20
C SER A 72 -11.25 -6.28 -5.46
N ILE A 73 -11.23 -7.55 -5.87
CA ILE A 73 -10.00 -8.25 -6.26
C ILE A 73 -9.89 -8.24 -7.78
N ILE A 74 -8.76 -7.76 -8.28
CA ILE A 74 -8.41 -7.85 -9.70
C ILE A 74 -7.01 -8.41 -9.89
N LEU A 75 -6.75 -8.97 -11.05
CA LEU A 75 -5.40 -9.42 -11.42
C LEU A 75 -4.63 -8.25 -12.04
N HIS A 76 -3.31 -8.25 -11.87
CA HIS A 76 -2.44 -7.27 -12.53
C HIS A 76 -2.60 -7.25 -14.06
N SER A 77 -2.96 -8.38 -14.69
CA SER A 77 -3.28 -8.45 -16.13
C SER A 77 -4.54 -7.70 -16.54
N GLU A 78 -5.49 -7.53 -15.61
CA GLU A 78 -6.76 -6.82 -15.81
C GLU A 78 -6.65 -5.36 -15.38
N PHE A 79 -5.56 -5.00 -14.69
CA PHE A 79 -5.36 -3.68 -14.14
C PHE A 79 -5.05 -2.68 -15.24
N ASN A 80 -5.92 -1.67 -15.37
CA ASN A 80 -5.73 -0.61 -16.36
C ASN A 80 -4.68 0.40 -15.86
N LYS A 81 -3.55 0.47 -16.57
CA LYS A 81 -2.45 1.40 -16.27
C LYS A 81 -2.84 2.88 -16.35
N SER A 82 -3.98 3.23 -16.96
CA SER A 82 -4.45 4.62 -17.00
C SER A 82 -4.83 5.18 -15.61
N VAL A 83 -5.01 4.31 -14.61
CA VAL A 83 -5.35 4.65 -13.22
C VAL A 83 -4.09 4.86 -12.36
N ILE A 84 -2.90 4.56 -12.89
CA ILE A 84 -1.62 4.69 -12.19
C ILE A 84 -1.27 6.17 -12.00
N GLN A 85 -1.21 6.59 -10.74
CA GLN A 85 -0.57 7.85 -10.39
C GLN A 85 0.94 7.73 -10.56
N ARG A 86 1.62 8.82 -10.95
CA ARG A 86 3.08 8.84 -11.15
C ARG A 86 3.91 8.33 -9.96
N GLN A 87 3.31 8.23 -8.77
CA GLN A 87 3.97 7.85 -7.52
C GLN A 87 3.49 6.50 -6.96
N SER A 88 2.72 5.71 -7.72
CA SER A 88 2.27 4.39 -7.26
C SER A 88 3.38 3.33 -7.34
N PHE A 89 3.21 2.25 -6.59
CA PHE A 89 4.10 1.09 -6.65
C PHE A 89 4.30 0.54 -8.06
N GLN A 90 5.55 0.25 -8.43
CA GLN A 90 5.93 -0.19 -9.78
C GLN A 90 6.10 -1.72 -9.84
N PHE A 91 5.00 -2.42 -10.13
CA PHE A 91 4.94 -3.90 -10.21
C PHE A 91 6.07 -4.52 -11.03
N SER A 92 6.23 -4.07 -12.29
CA SER A 92 7.20 -4.65 -13.21
C SER A 92 8.63 -4.47 -12.72
N SER A 93 8.96 -3.30 -12.16
CA SER A 93 10.29 -3.02 -11.60
C SER A 93 10.59 -3.93 -10.41
N PHE A 94 9.62 -4.05 -9.49
CA PHE A 94 9.72 -4.95 -8.33
C PHE A 94 9.90 -6.40 -8.76
N MET A 95 9.01 -6.92 -9.60
CA MET A 95 9.06 -8.32 -10.04
C MET A 95 10.30 -8.62 -10.88
N ASN A 96 10.82 -7.69 -11.66
CA ASN A 96 12.06 -7.91 -12.41
C ASN A 96 13.30 -7.91 -11.52
N SER A 97 13.29 -7.12 -10.45
CA SER A 97 14.42 -7.00 -9.51
C SER A 97 14.41 -8.08 -8.42
N LEU A 98 13.26 -8.71 -8.17
CA LEU A 98 13.09 -9.71 -7.13
C LEU A 98 13.84 -11.01 -7.46
N SER A 99 14.82 -11.37 -6.63
CA SER A 99 15.66 -12.57 -6.75
C SER A 99 15.35 -13.66 -5.71
N THR A 100 14.36 -13.43 -4.86
CA THR A 100 13.98 -14.35 -3.79
C THR A 100 13.25 -15.59 -4.34
N ASN A 101 13.39 -16.71 -3.62
CA ASN A 101 12.75 -17.98 -3.96
C ASN A 101 11.35 -18.14 -3.35
N GLN A 102 10.99 -17.36 -2.33
CA GLN A 102 9.72 -17.50 -1.61
C GLN A 102 9.05 -16.13 -1.35
N PHE A 103 9.76 -15.19 -0.73
CA PHE A 103 9.18 -13.90 -0.31
C PHE A 103 8.95 -12.93 -1.47
N GLY A 104 7.78 -12.32 -1.54
CA GLY A 104 7.41 -11.29 -2.52
C GLY A 104 7.03 -11.83 -3.89
N ARG A 105 7.08 -13.16 -4.10
CA ARG A 105 6.77 -13.76 -5.40
C ARG A 105 5.29 -13.71 -5.73
N LEU A 106 4.44 -13.72 -4.70
CA LEU A 106 3.05 -13.27 -4.80
C LEU A 106 2.94 -11.92 -4.11
N LEU A 107 2.44 -10.94 -4.84
CA LEU A 107 2.27 -9.56 -4.39
C LEU A 107 0.78 -9.19 -4.42
N ILE A 108 0.34 -8.58 -3.33
CA ILE A 108 -0.94 -7.87 -3.21
C ILE A 108 -0.60 -6.39 -3.14
N TRP A 109 -1.15 -5.60 -4.06
CA TRP A 109 -1.03 -4.15 -4.01
C TRP A 109 -2.39 -3.50 -3.87
N SER A 110 -2.43 -2.34 -3.23
CA SER A 110 -3.59 -1.48 -3.20
C SER A 110 -3.18 -0.01 -3.23
N PRO A 111 -3.91 0.86 -3.94
CA PRO A 111 -3.66 2.30 -3.89
C PRO A 111 -3.94 2.88 -2.50
N GLU A 112 -4.86 2.29 -1.74
CA GLU A 112 -5.25 2.78 -0.42
C GLU A 112 -5.80 1.64 0.45
N LEU A 113 -5.24 1.48 1.65
CA LEU A 113 -5.68 0.51 2.64
C LEU A 113 -5.87 1.12 4.01
N THR A 114 -6.70 0.48 4.84
CA THR A 114 -6.72 0.77 6.28
C THR A 114 -5.45 0.24 6.93
N SER A 115 -5.10 -1.03 6.70
CA SER A 115 -3.80 -1.59 7.08
C SER A 115 -3.37 -2.77 6.20
N THR A 116 -2.11 -2.77 5.73
CA THR A 116 -1.51 -3.94 5.06
C THR A 116 -1.42 -5.15 6.00
N HIS A 117 -1.23 -4.89 7.29
CA HIS A 117 -1.20 -5.93 8.31
C HIS A 117 -2.54 -6.65 8.39
N ASP A 118 -3.64 -5.90 8.37
CA ASP A 118 -4.99 -6.45 8.47
C ASP A 118 -5.30 -7.35 7.27
N VAL A 119 -4.89 -6.96 6.06
CA VAL A 119 -5.03 -7.81 4.86
C VAL A 119 -4.29 -9.13 5.05
N VAL A 120 -3.06 -9.10 5.56
CA VAL A 120 -2.24 -10.32 5.70
C VAL A 120 -2.72 -11.20 6.85
N SER A 121 -3.00 -10.62 8.03
CA SER A 121 -3.31 -11.37 9.25
C SER A 121 -4.65 -12.09 9.18
N HIS A 122 -5.66 -11.47 8.55
CA HIS A 122 -7.00 -12.08 8.44
C HIS A 122 -7.08 -13.15 7.35
N ASN A 123 -6.11 -13.16 6.43
CA ASN A 123 -6.12 -14.05 5.26
C ASN A 123 -4.93 -15.00 5.24
N PHE A 124 -4.25 -15.19 6.37
CA PHE A 124 -3.02 -15.98 6.42
C PHE A 124 -3.20 -17.40 5.87
N CYS A 125 -4.33 -18.06 6.16
CA CYS A 125 -4.60 -19.43 5.68
C CYS A 125 -4.83 -19.50 4.16
N GLU A 126 -5.24 -18.39 3.55
CA GLU A 126 -5.55 -18.27 2.12
C GLU A 126 -4.33 -17.81 1.31
N LEU A 127 -3.34 -17.23 1.99
CA LEU A 127 -2.16 -16.64 1.37
C LEU A 127 -0.95 -17.58 1.51
N PRO A 128 -0.28 -17.95 0.41
CA PRO A 128 0.98 -18.68 0.47
C PRO A 128 2.00 -17.99 1.37
N VAL A 129 2.87 -18.77 2.01
CA VAL A 129 4.01 -18.24 2.77
C VAL A 129 4.91 -17.42 1.85
N GLY A 130 5.28 -16.22 2.31
CA GLY A 130 6.07 -15.27 1.54
C GLY A 130 5.24 -14.29 0.71
N THR A 131 3.91 -14.35 0.74
CA THR A 131 3.06 -13.32 0.11
C THR A 131 3.33 -11.96 0.72
N VAL A 132 3.54 -10.94 -0.12
CA VAL A 132 3.76 -9.54 0.32
C VAL A 132 2.53 -8.71 -0.02
N CYS A 133 2.06 -7.90 0.93
CA CYS A 133 1.04 -6.88 0.73
C CYS A 133 1.66 -5.49 0.83
N VAL A 134 1.46 -4.65 -0.17
CA VAL A 134 1.93 -3.26 -0.25
C VAL A 134 0.73 -2.33 -0.39
N GLY A 135 0.74 -1.24 0.36
CA GLY A 135 -0.18 -0.11 0.15
C GLY A 135 0.59 1.13 -0.27
N ASP A 136 0.03 1.94 -1.17
CA ASP A 136 0.58 3.26 -1.48
C ASP A 136 0.19 4.29 -0.41
N ILE A 137 -1.00 4.15 0.17
CA ILE A 137 -1.52 4.97 1.27
C ILE A 137 -2.08 4.04 2.35
N GLN A 138 -1.82 4.33 3.63
CA GLN A 138 -2.38 3.59 4.76
C GLN A 138 -2.97 4.53 5.82
N ASN A 139 -4.30 4.47 6.01
CA ASN A 139 -5.02 5.44 6.85
C ASN A 139 -5.19 5.01 8.32
N LYS A 140 -5.13 3.71 8.61
CA LYS A 140 -5.35 3.16 9.95
C LYS A 140 -4.23 2.18 10.35
N GLY A 141 -3.00 2.51 9.97
CA GLY A 141 -1.84 1.76 10.44
C GLY A 141 -1.78 1.77 11.97
N ARG A 142 -1.26 0.70 12.56
CA ARG A 142 -1.15 0.57 14.01
C ARG A 142 0.30 0.27 14.39
N GLY A 143 0.89 1.18 15.14
CA GLY A 143 2.19 1.00 15.78
C GLY A 143 2.08 0.21 17.08
N ARG A 144 3.20 0.12 17.80
CA ARG A 144 3.25 -0.49 19.13
C ARG A 144 2.37 0.31 20.10
N SER A 145 1.81 -0.38 21.10
CA SER A 145 0.93 0.22 22.12
C SER A 145 -0.31 0.93 21.55
N LYS A 146 -0.81 0.49 20.39
CA LYS A 146 -2.00 1.04 19.71
C LYS A 146 -1.85 2.48 19.20
N ASN A 147 -0.62 2.97 19.03
CA ASN A 147 -0.41 4.27 18.40
C ASN A 147 -0.94 4.23 16.96
N ALA A 148 -1.81 5.17 16.61
CA ALA A 148 -2.28 5.33 15.25
C ALA A 148 -1.11 5.77 14.36
N TRP A 149 -1.06 5.23 13.16
CA TRP A 149 -0.04 5.52 12.17
C TRP A 149 -0.69 5.74 10.82
N GLU A 150 -0.72 7.00 10.40
CA GLU A 150 -1.09 7.38 9.04
C GLU A 150 0.17 7.40 8.18
N SER A 151 0.06 6.88 6.97
CA SER A 151 1.16 6.83 6.02
C SER A 151 0.71 7.35 4.68
N PRO A 152 1.10 8.58 4.32
CA PRO A 152 0.76 9.17 3.04
C PRO A 152 1.58 8.54 1.91
N LEU A 153 1.17 8.86 0.69
CA LEU A 153 1.83 8.46 -0.55
C LEU A 153 3.34 8.73 -0.51
N GLY A 154 4.13 7.77 -1.00
CA GLY A 154 5.60 7.82 -0.99
C GLY A 154 6.24 7.13 0.22
N CYS A 155 5.46 6.71 1.22
CA CYS A 155 5.93 5.76 2.22
C CYS A 155 5.98 4.33 1.65
N LEU A 156 6.94 3.52 2.09
CA LEU A 156 6.95 2.09 1.77
C LEU A 156 6.35 1.32 2.95
N MET A 157 5.09 0.93 2.81
CA MET A 157 4.38 0.13 3.79
C MET A 157 4.14 -1.25 3.23
N PHE A 158 4.67 -2.26 3.91
CA PHE A 158 4.39 -3.62 3.53
C PHE A 158 4.29 -4.57 4.72
N SER A 159 3.52 -5.62 4.51
CA SER A 159 3.39 -6.77 5.41
C SER A 159 3.58 -8.04 4.61
N PHE A 160 4.04 -9.12 5.23
CA PHE A 160 4.21 -10.39 4.54
C PHE A 160 3.87 -11.59 5.42
N THR A 161 3.48 -12.69 4.80
CA THR A 161 3.23 -13.96 5.49
C THR A 161 4.54 -14.69 5.78
N LEU A 162 4.74 -15.13 7.02
CA LEU A 162 5.87 -15.94 7.42
C LEU A 162 5.40 -17.10 8.30
N GLN A 163 5.94 -18.29 8.02
CA GLN A 163 5.76 -19.47 8.86
C GLN A 163 7.03 -19.67 9.70
N MET A 164 6.88 -19.74 11.02
CA MET A 164 7.99 -20.01 11.94
C MET A 164 7.90 -21.46 12.42
N GLY A 165 8.97 -22.24 12.19
CA GLY A 165 9.06 -23.60 12.71
C GLY A 165 9.31 -23.60 14.22
N GLY A 166 8.56 -24.40 14.98
CA GLY A 166 8.83 -24.69 16.40
C GLY A 166 7.68 -24.45 17.38
N TRP A 167 6.62 -23.75 16.98
CA TRP A 167 5.40 -23.60 17.79
C TRP A 167 4.19 -23.72 16.87
N THR A 168 3.31 -24.67 17.14
CA THR A 168 2.26 -25.14 16.24
C THR A 168 1.14 -24.15 15.93
N ASP A 169 1.23 -22.87 16.33
CA ASP A 169 0.08 -21.97 16.15
C ASP A 169 0.33 -20.46 16.11
N ARG A 170 1.50 -19.97 15.66
CA ARG A 170 1.67 -18.53 15.42
C ARG A 170 2.41 -18.22 14.12
N SER A 171 1.60 -18.04 13.10
CA SER A 171 1.94 -17.29 11.90
C SER A 171 2.16 -15.82 12.25
N PHE A 172 3.28 -15.25 11.82
CA PHE A 172 3.59 -13.84 12.08
C PHE A 172 3.41 -13.03 10.79
N SER A 173 2.77 -11.87 10.94
CA SER A 173 2.81 -10.79 9.95
C SER A 173 3.77 -9.74 10.49
N SER A 174 4.90 -9.54 9.81
CA SER A 174 5.83 -8.46 10.13
C SER A 174 5.42 -7.21 9.36
N VAL A 175 5.03 -6.17 10.07
CA VAL A 175 4.82 -4.84 9.49
C VAL A 175 6.19 -4.18 9.36
N CYS A 176 6.64 -3.94 8.14
CA CYS A 176 7.81 -3.12 7.88
C CYS A 176 7.33 -1.81 7.27
N CYS A 177 7.33 -0.74 8.06
CA CYS A 177 7.19 0.61 7.55
C CYS A 177 8.59 1.18 7.37
N PHE A 178 9.02 1.40 6.13
CA PHE A 178 10.13 2.32 5.87
C PHE A 178 9.53 3.72 5.71
N LEU A 179 9.80 4.58 6.68
CA LEU A 179 9.68 6.02 6.49
C LEU A 179 10.67 6.41 5.40
N GLY A 180 10.17 6.82 4.23
CA GLY A 180 10.96 7.62 3.32
C GLY A 180 11.41 8.86 4.09
N TYR A 181 12.72 9.09 4.14
CA TYR A 181 13.32 10.24 4.80
C TYR A 181 12.79 11.53 4.14
N HIS A 182 11.81 12.19 4.75
CA HIS A 182 11.62 13.62 4.56
C HIS A 182 12.75 14.28 5.35
N ARG A 183 13.61 15.09 4.70
CA ARG A 183 14.64 15.87 5.38
C ARG A 183 14.00 16.56 6.58
N GLY A 184 14.39 16.10 7.77
CA GLY A 184 13.96 16.70 9.01
C GLY A 184 14.50 18.12 9.08
N ASN A 185 13.61 19.09 9.27
CA ASN A 185 13.95 20.20 10.12
C ASN A 185 13.51 19.81 11.52
N GLN A 186 14.43 19.19 12.27
CA GLN A 186 14.42 19.36 13.72
C GLN A 186 14.80 20.81 14.00
N GLY A 187 13.91 21.54 14.64
CA GLY A 187 14.15 22.83 15.26
C GLY A 187 13.27 22.90 16.49
N TYR A 188 13.90 22.74 17.65
CA TYR A 188 13.33 22.71 18.99
C TYR A 188 12.69 24.06 19.38
N LEU A 189 11.67 23.96 20.25
CA LEU A 189 11.00 24.99 21.07
C LEU A 189 10.14 26.03 20.34
#